data_AF-A0A554WTB0-F1
#
_entry.id   AF-A0A554WTB0-F1
#
_cell.length_a   1.000
_cell.length_b   1.000
_cell.length_c   1.000
_cell.angle_alpha   90.00
_cell.angle_beta   90.00
_cell.angle_gamma   90.00
#
_symmetry.space_group_name_H-M   'P 1'
#
loop_
_entity.id
_entity.type
_entity.pdbx_description
1 polymer ?
#
loop_
_entity_poly.entity_id
_entity_poly.type
_entity_poly.pdbx_seq_one_letter_code
_entity_poly.pdbx_strand_id
1 'polypeptide(L)' 'MNATDLLAKAEVAAASAQALLERGDPDGAVNRAYYAMFDAARDADRGPGRGERGPRRAPTAA' A
#
# COMPACT_ATOMS: atom_id res chain seq x y z
N MET A 1 -4.12 12.55 3.16
CA MET A 1 -4.08 11.48 2.15
C MET A 1 -4.74 10.25 2.74
N ASN A 2 -5.90 9.89 2.20
CA ASN A 2 -6.65 8.70 2.59
C ASN A 2 -6.21 7.49 1.72
N ALA A 3 -6.80 6.33 1.98
CA ALA A 3 -6.53 5.09 1.27
C ALA A 3 -6.70 5.20 -0.24
N THR A 4 -7.84 5.76 -0.65
CA THR A 4 -8.23 5.96 -2.05
C THR A 4 -7.26 6.87 -2.79
N ASP A 5 -6.77 7.93 -2.14
CA ASP A 5 -5.77 8.84 -2.71
C ASP A 5 -4.43 8.14 -2.99
N LEU A 6 -4.04 7.18 -2.14
CA LEU A 6 -2.79 6.42 -2.28
C LEU A 6 -2.91 5.38 -3.40
N LEU A 7 -4.05 4.70 -3.50
CA LEU A 7 -4.36 3.78 -4.59
C LEU A 7 -4.36 4.46 -5.95
N ALA A 8 -5.06 5.60 -6.09
CA ALA A 8 -5.07 6.37 -7.34
C ALA A 8 -3.66 6.83 -7.74
N LYS A 9 -2.81 7.20 -6.77
CA LYS A 9 -1.40 7.53 -7.02
C LYS A 9 -0.58 6.33 -7.47
N ALA A 10 -0.78 5.17 -6.87
CA ALA A 10 -0.10 3.94 -7.24
C ALA A 10 -0.44 3.52 -8.68
N GLU A 11 -1.72 3.63 -9.08
CA GLU A 11 -2.17 3.34 -10.44
C GLU A 11 -1.51 4.26 -11.48
N VAL A 12 -1.50 5.58 -11.22
CA VAL A 12 -0.85 6.57 -12.10
C VAL A 12 0.66 6.32 -12.19
N ALA A 13 1.31 5.95 -11.09
CA ALA A 13 2.73 5.65 -11.06
C ALA A 13 3.06 4.36 -11.84
N ALA A 14 2.22 3.32 -11.75
CA ALA A 14 2.36 2.09 -12.52
C ALA A 14 2.20 2.35 -14.03
N ALA A 15 1.19 3.10 -14.44
CA ALA A 15 1.00 3.49 -15.84
C ALA A 15 2.19 4.32 -16.38
N SER A 16 2.73 5.23 -15.55
CA SER A 16 3.92 6.00 -15.90
C SER A 16 5.17 5.12 -16.07
N ALA A 17 5.36 4.14 -15.19
CA ALA A 17 6.48 3.21 -15.27
C ALA A 17 6.41 2.37 -16.56
N GLN A 18 5.22 1.90 -16.93
CA GLN A 18 5.02 1.17 -18.17
C GLN A 18 5.35 2.03 -19.40
N ALA A 19 4.89 3.28 -19.44
CA ALA A 19 5.20 4.20 -20.54
C ALA A 19 6.72 4.50 -20.66
N LEU A 20 7.45 4.53 -19.55
CA LEU A 20 8.91 4.70 -19.56
C LEU A 20 9.63 3.46 -20.09
N LEU A 21 9.17 2.26 -19.71
CA LEU A 21 9.69 1.00 -20.26
C LEU A 21 9.49 0.92 -21.77
N GLU A 22 8.29 1.28 -22.26
CA GLU A 22 7.99 1.31 -23.70
C GLU A 22 8.88 2.30 -24.47
N ARG A 23 9.39 3.35 -23.81
CA ARG A 23 10.31 4.34 -24.38
C ARG A 23 11.79 3.97 -24.23
N GLY A 24 12.09 2.81 -23.64
CA GLY A 24 13.47 2.36 -23.42
C GLY A 24 14.19 3.07 -22.27
N ASP A 25 13.45 3.62 -21.31
CA ASP A 25 13.97 4.26 -20.09
C ASP A 25 13.66 3.38 -18.85
N PRO A 26 14.42 2.29 -18.64
CA PRO A 26 14.22 1.41 -17.50
C PRO A 26 14.57 2.06 -16.16
N ASP A 27 15.52 2.99 -16.13
CA ASP A 27 15.95 3.68 -14.90
C ASP A 27 14.83 4.60 -14.37
N GLY A 28 14.14 5.32 -15.25
CA GLY A 28 12.96 6.11 -14.90
C GLY A 28 11.79 5.26 -14.41
N ALA A 29 11.61 4.06 -14.97
CA ALA A 29 10.51 3.16 -14.63
C ALA A 29 10.65 2.57 -13.22
N VAL A 30 11.86 2.14 -12.83
CA VAL A 30 12.13 1.56 -11.51
C VAL A 30 11.83 2.55 -10.39
N ASN A 31 12.21 3.82 -10.57
CA ASN A 31 11.97 4.86 -9.56
C ASN A 31 10.47 5.12 -9.35
N ARG A 32 9.67 5.07 -10.42
CA ARG A 32 8.21 5.23 -10.34
C ARG A 32 7.52 4.02 -9.69
N ALA A 33 7.98 2.81 -9.98
CA ALA A 33 7.45 1.59 -9.37
C ALA A 33 7.72 1.53 -7.85
N TYR A 34 8.90 1.98 -7.40
CA TYR A 34 9.26 2.01 -5.99
C TYR A 34 8.29 2.86 -5.14
N TYR A 35 7.97 4.08 -5.59
CA TYR A 35 7.03 4.94 -4.87
C TYR A 35 5.57 4.43 -4.92
N ALA A 36 5.17 3.77 -6.01
CA ALA A 36 3.85 3.15 -6.12
C ALA A 36 3.65 2.04 -5.07
N MET A 37 4.65 1.16 -4.90
CA MET A 37 4.61 0.08 -3.90
C MET A 37 4.63 0.62 -2.47
N PHE A 38 5.36 1.70 -2.22
CA PHE A 38 5.41 2.33 -0.90
C PHE A 38 4.08 2.96 -0.48
N ASP A 39 3.41 3.68 -1.40
CA ASP A 39 2.10 4.28 -1.13
C ASP A 39 1.02 3.20 -0.89
N ALA A 40 1.05 2.10 -1.65
CA ALA A 40 0.16 0.94 -1.45
C ALA A 40 0.44 0.21 -0.12
N ALA A 41 1.69 0.06 0.28
CA ALA A 41 2.05 -0.57 1.56
C ALA A 41 1.59 0.26 2.76
N ARG A 42 1.65 1.60 2.67
CA ARG A 42 1.13 2.50 3.71
C ARG A 42 -0.40 2.46 3.83
N ASP A 43 -1.09 2.12 2.75
CA ASP A 43 -2.52 1.86 2.78
C ASP A 43 -2.84 0.55 3.50
N ALA A 44 -2.13 -0.53 3.16
CA ALA A 44 -2.30 -1.84 3.77
C ALA A 44 -1.94 -1.88 5.27
N ASP A 45 -0.93 -1.10 5.70
CA ASP A 45 -0.53 -0.99 7.10
C ASP A 45 -1.49 -0.11 7.93
N ARG A 46 -2.34 0.68 7.25
CA ARG A 46 -3.56 1.27 7.82
C ARG A 46 -4.66 0.20 7.87
N GLY A 47 -4.35 -0.90 8.55
CA GLY A 47 -5.32 -1.96 8.82
C GLY A 47 -6.60 -1.41 9.48
N PRO A 48 -7.72 -2.15 9.41
CA PRO A 48 -8.92 -1.77 10.14
C PRO A 48 -8.51 -1.58 11.60
N GLY A 49 -8.89 -0.43 12.18
CA GLY A 49 -8.48 -0.06 13.53
C GLY A 49 -8.59 -1.25 14.48
N ARG A 50 -7.58 -1.45 15.33
CA ARG A 50 -7.64 -2.40 16.44
C ARG A 50 -8.75 -2.01 17.43
N GLY A 51 -9.99 -2.22 17.06
CA GLY A 51 -11.17 -2.35 17.91
C GLY A 51 -11.92 -3.50 17.27
N GLU A 52 -11.65 -4.74 17.64
CA GLU A 52 -12.28 -5.35 18.80
C GLU A 52 -11.30 -6.31 19.50
N ARG A 53 -10.86 -5.98 20.72
CA ARG A 53 -10.51 -7.05 21.66
C ARG A 53 -11.83 -7.61 22.17
N GLY A 54 -12.27 -8.72 21.58
CA GLY A 54 -13.31 -9.55 22.20
C GLY A 54 -12.92 -9.89 23.65
N PRO A 55 -13.91 -10.08 24.55
CA PRO A 55 -13.65 -10.19 25.98
C PRO A 55 -12.67 -11.34 26.26
N ARG A 56 -11.55 -11.02 26.92
CA ARG A 56 -10.63 -12.04 27.48
C ARG A 56 -11.43 -12.89 28.45
N ARG A 57 -11.72 -14.14 28.09
CA ARG A 57 -12.19 -15.12 29.09
C ARG A 57 -11.11 -15.26 30.15
N ALA A 58 -11.46 -14.96 31.39
CA ALA A 58 -10.59 -15.18 32.55
C ALA A 58 -10.26 -16.67 32.68
N PRO A 59 -9.07 -17.03 33.19
CA PRO A 59 -8.75 -18.42 33.47
C PRO A 59 -9.68 -18.93 34.57
N THR A 60 -10.49 -19.94 34.26
CA THR A 60 -11.16 -20.77 35.28
C THR A 60 -10.08 -21.45 36.10
N ALA A 61 -9.92 -21.01 37.34
CA ALA A 61 -9.15 -21.71 38.35
C ALA A 61 -9.84 -23.06 38.63
N ALA A 62 -9.05 -24.13 38.59
CA ALA A 62 -9.39 -25.46 39.10
C ALA A 62 -8.57 -25.71 40.36
#